data_AF-A0A8B8I2J0-F1
#
_entry.id   AF-A0A8B8I2J0-F1
#
_cell.length_a   1.000
_cell.length_b   1.000
_cell.length_c   1.000
_cell.angle_alpha   90.00
_cell.angle_beta   90.00
_cell.angle_gamma   90.00
#
_symmetry.space_group_name_H-M   'P 1'
#
loop_
_entity.id
_entity.type
_entity.pdbx_description
1 polymer ?
#
loop_
_entity_poly.entity_id
_entity_poly.type
_entity_poly.pdbx_seq_one_letter_code
_entity_poly.pdbx_strand_id
1 'polypeptide(L)'
;MNKLLTILGTKRLFDCRSITTRIAADGKDVSKNKQYENRITLIGSDNSVSITDLKNAQNLSTRRDLKLVKIQDADSKTRRPVYKLMTNAQYHDEELSRRKEKKAASDSNTLKGQKLMTISSKIADHDILTGCKKMGKLLEKQYEVKVVISGDESEHAKLERIYTIIEKNLKTVGKVVQLRTKGNNMRFQIVPIKDKTDQSKVEATSGQNNNNDNNKGPL
;
A
#
# COMPACT_ATOMS: atom_id res chain seq x y z
N MET A 1 39.26 -75.89 22.78
CA MET A 1 39.66 -76.29 21.42
C MET A 1 39.21 -75.21 20.44
N ASN A 2 40.12 -74.88 19.53
CA ASN A 2 39.95 -74.22 18.23
C ASN A 2 39.74 -72.70 18.16
N LYS A 3 40.87 -72.07 17.82
CA LYS A 3 41.11 -70.74 17.26
C LYS A 3 40.53 -70.64 15.84
N LEU A 4 40.12 -69.44 15.41
CA LEU A 4 40.55 -68.89 14.11
C LEU A 4 40.31 -67.37 14.05
N LEU A 5 41.42 -66.64 13.97
CA LEU A 5 41.51 -65.24 13.54
C LEU A 5 41.39 -65.20 12.00
N THR A 6 40.75 -64.18 11.44
CA THR A 6 41.14 -63.68 10.11
C THR A 6 40.86 -62.17 9.99
N ILE A 7 41.90 -61.48 9.53
CA ILE A 7 42.00 -60.05 9.21
C ILE A 7 41.82 -59.89 7.68
N LEU A 8 41.47 -58.68 7.23
CA LEU A 8 41.48 -58.09 5.86
C LEU A 8 40.06 -57.66 5.44
N GLY A 9 39.77 -56.45 4.96
CA GLY A 9 40.62 -55.31 4.66
C GLY A 9 39.82 -54.11 4.09
N THR A 10 40.48 -52.96 4.14
CA THR A 10 40.51 -51.86 3.14
C THR A 10 39.28 -50.98 2.86
N LYS A 11 39.49 -49.68 3.17
CA LYS A 11 39.19 -48.49 2.36
C LYS A 11 37.72 -48.18 2.07
N ARG A 12 37.07 -47.45 2.98
CA ARG A 12 36.01 -46.52 2.57
C ARG A 12 36.66 -45.31 1.92
N LEU A 13 36.50 -45.25 0.60
CA LEU A 13 36.82 -44.12 -0.24
C LEU A 13 36.22 -42.85 0.34
N PHE A 14 37.03 -41.80 0.38
CA PHE A 14 36.55 -40.44 0.50
C PHE A 14 35.59 -40.17 -0.66
N ASP A 15 34.31 -39.96 -0.35
CA ASP A 15 33.39 -39.29 -1.27
C ASP A 15 33.82 -37.83 -1.38
N CYS A 16 34.79 -37.56 -2.24
CA CYS A 16 35.06 -36.24 -2.76
C CYS A 16 33.86 -35.84 -3.61
N ARG A 17 32.86 -35.20 -2.99
CA ARG A 17 31.82 -34.46 -3.72
C ARG A 17 32.54 -33.42 -4.58
N SER A 18 32.57 -33.64 -5.88
CA SER A 18 33.03 -32.66 -6.85
C SER A 18 32.20 -31.39 -6.70
N ILE A 19 32.85 -30.33 -6.23
CA ILE A 19 32.29 -28.98 -6.25
C ILE A 19 32.25 -28.59 -7.72
N THR A 20 31.12 -28.84 -8.39
CA THR A 20 30.89 -28.32 -9.73
C THR A 20 30.72 -26.81 -9.64
N THR A 21 31.76 -26.06 -9.99
CA THR A 21 31.66 -24.64 -10.28
C THR A 21 31.11 -24.50 -11.69
N ARG A 22 29.82 -24.19 -11.83
CA ARG A 22 29.28 -23.69 -13.09
C ARG A 22 29.63 -22.21 -13.18
N ILE A 23 30.63 -21.91 -14.01
CA ILE A 23 31.02 -20.56 -14.39
C ILE A 23 30.07 -20.12 -15.50
N ALA A 24 29.37 -19.00 -15.31
CA ALA A 24 28.61 -18.35 -16.37
C ALA A 24 29.57 -17.65 -17.34
N ALA A 25 29.20 -17.53 -18.62
CA ALA A 25 30.06 -17.00 -19.68
C ALA A 25 30.52 -15.54 -19.44
N ASP A 26 29.80 -14.78 -18.61
CA ASP A 26 30.25 -13.51 -18.07
C ASP A 26 30.76 -13.76 -16.65
N GLY A 27 32.07 -13.59 -16.40
CA GLY A 27 32.79 -13.93 -15.16
C GLY A 27 32.36 -13.20 -13.87
N LYS A 28 31.06 -13.01 -13.65
CA LYS A 28 30.46 -12.53 -12.41
C LYS A 28 30.15 -13.72 -11.50
N ASP A 29 30.73 -13.69 -10.32
CA ASP A 29 30.57 -14.70 -9.28
C ASP A 29 29.09 -14.77 -8.84
N VAL A 30 28.41 -15.87 -9.13
CA VAL A 30 27.04 -16.09 -8.65
C VAL A 30 27.12 -16.44 -7.17
N SER A 31 26.70 -15.50 -6.31
CA SER A 31 26.62 -15.72 -4.87
C SER A 31 25.77 -16.96 -4.59
N LYS A 32 26.43 -18.06 -4.20
CA LYS A 32 25.75 -19.28 -3.77
C LYS A 32 24.88 -18.90 -2.56
N ASN A 33 23.56 -18.97 -2.71
CA ASN A 33 22.66 -18.91 -1.58
C ASN A 33 23.03 -20.05 -0.62
N LYS A 34 23.75 -19.71 0.46
CA LYS A 34 23.99 -20.63 1.57
C LYS A 34 22.62 -20.96 2.15
N GLN A 35 22.13 -22.16 1.86
CA GLN A 35 20.97 -22.72 2.53
C GLN A 35 21.39 -22.99 3.97
N TYR A 36 21.14 -22.02 4.85
CA TYR A 36 21.38 -22.20 6.27
C TYR A 36 20.52 -23.39 6.71
N GLU A 37 21.17 -24.42 7.27
CA GLU A 37 20.50 -25.45 8.07
C GLU A 37 19.44 -24.77 8.94
N ASN A 38 18.28 -25.43 9.11
CA ASN A 38 16.98 -24.96 9.65
C ASN A 38 16.97 -24.27 11.04
N ARG A 39 18.08 -23.69 11.47
CA ARG A 39 18.25 -22.89 12.67
C ARG A 39 17.80 -21.46 12.45
N ILE A 40 17.07 -20.99 13.43
CA ILE A 40 16.46 -19.68 13.53
C ILE A 40 17.20 -18.86 14.60
N THR A 41 17.07 -17.54 14.52
CA THR A 41 17.48 -16.65 15.62
C THR A 41 16.27 -16.48 16.54
N LEU A 42 16.40 -16.88 17.80
CA LEU A 42 15.35 -16.84 18.81
C LEU A 42 15.66 -15.74 19.83
N ILE A 43 14.72 -14.82 19.99
CA ILE A 43 14.71 -13.79 21.03
C ILE A 43 13.83 -14.30 22.17
N GLY A 44 14.39 -14.42 23.36
CA GLY A 44 13.68 -14.81 24.58
C GLY A 44 12.74 -13.71 25.10
N SER A 45 11.93 -14.04 26.10
CA SER A 45 11.07 -13.07 26.79
C SER A 45 11.87 -12.02 27.58
N ASP A 46 13.11 -12.36 27.94
CA ASP A 46 14.13 -11.50 28.56
C ASP A 46 14.96 -10.72 27.53
N ASN A 47 14.59 -10.79 26.24
CA ASN A 47 15.35 -10.26 25.11
C ASN A 47 16.72 -10.92 24.87
N SER A 48 16.99 -12.09 25.47
CA SER A 48 18.20 -12.85 25.18
C SER A 48 18.16 -13.41 23.74
N VAL A 49 19.28 -13.32 23.02
CA VAL A 49 19.38 -13.80 21.63
C VAL A 49 20.12 -15.13 21.61
N SER A 50 19.45 -16.16 21.10
CA SER A 50 20.02 -17.51 20.96
C SER A 50 19.76 -18.06 19.57
N ILE A 51 20.59 -19.02 19.13
CA ILE A 51 20.43 -19.69 17.85
C ILE A 51 19.93 -21.10 18.14
N THR A 52 18.78 -21.48 17.62
CA THR A 52 18.16 -22.77 17.90
C THR A 52 17.35 -23.25 16.70
N ASP A 53 16.94 -24.52 16.69
CA ASP A 53 16.04 -25.03 15.66
C ASP A 53 14.60 -24.60 15.92
N LEU A 54 13.81 -24.48 14.85
CA LEU A 54 12.39 -24.11 14.92
C LEU A 54 11.59 -25.05 15.82
N LYS A 55 11.85 -26.36 15.76
CA LYS A 55 11.17 -27.36 16.59
C LYS A 55 11.44 -27.16 18.08
N ASN A 56 12.69 -26.87 18.43
CA ASN A 56 13.08 -26.62 19.81
C ASN A 56 12.45 -25.33 20.34
N ALA A 57 12.39 -24.28 19.53
CA ALA A 57 11.70 -23.04 19.89
C ALA A 57 10.19 -23.24 20.10
N GLN A 58 9.53 -24.04 19.26
CA GLN A 58 8.10 -24.39 19.43
C GLN A 58 7.85 -25.16 20.73
N ASN A 59 8.70 -26.15 21.02
CA ASN A 59 8.62 -26.90 22.26
C ASN A 59 8.84 -25.97 23.47
N LEU A 60 9.78 -25.02 23.38
CA LEU A 60 10.06 -24.04 24.44
C LEU A 60 8.88 -23.08 24.67
N SER A 61 8.25 -22.62 23.59
CA SER A 61 7.03 -21.81 23.62
C SER A 61 5.89 -22.56 24.32
N THR A 62 5.66 -23.82 23.95
CA THR A 62 4.61 -24.65 24.57
C THR A 62 4.90 -24.93 26.04
N ARG A 63 6.16 -25.24 26.39
CA ARG A 63 6.55 -25.59 27.76
C ARG A 63 6.47 -24.41 28.74
N ARG A 64 6.52 -23.17 28.24
CA ARG A 64 6.48 -21.94 29.03
C ARG A 64 5.19 -21.13 28.84
N ASP A 65 4.21 -21.68 28.12
CA ASP A 65 2.96 -20.99 27.74
C ASP A 65 3.18 -19.61 27.07
N LEU A 66 4.24 -19.51 26.27
CA LEU A 66 4.58 -18.32 25.49
C LEU A 66 4.17 -18.49 24.03
N LYS A 67 3.99 -17.37 23.32
CA LYS A 67 3.76 -17.35 21.88
C LYS A 67 5.08 -17.19 21.13
N LEU A 68 5.36 -18.08 20.18
CA LEU A 68 6.45 -17.94 19.24
C LEU A 68 5.99 -17.14 18.02
N VAL A 69 6.51 -15.93 17.84
CA VAL A 69 6.11 -15.00 16.77
C VAL A 69 7.28 -14.74 15.84
N LYS A 70 7.05 -14.81 14.53
CA LYS A 70 8.05 -14.45 13.51
C LYS A 70 8.06 -12.92 13.35
N ILE A 71 9.21 -12.29 13.58
CA ILE A 71 9.36 -10.82 13.48
C ILE A 71 9.97 -10.44 12.13
N GLN A 72 10.98 -11.18 11.67
CA GLN A 72 11.67 -10.90 10.41
C GLN A 72 11.92 -12.18 9.62
N ASP A 73 11.79 -12.10 8.29
CA ASP A 73 12.03 -13.23 7.39
C ASP A 73 13.50 -13.59 7.26
N ALA A 74 14.39 -12.59 7.17
CA ALA A 74 15.83 -12.78 7.12
C ALA A 74 16.53 -11.61 7.81
N ASP A 75 17.36 -11.91 8.80
CA ASP A 75 18.24 -10.93 9.42
C ASP A 75 19.34 -10.49 8.44
N SER A 76 19.67 -9.21 8.44
CA SER A 76 20.72 -8.59 7.64
C SER A 76 22.09 -9.24 7.78
N LYS A 77 22.46 -9.68 8.99
CA LYS A 77 23.78 -10.27 9.27
C LYS A 77 23.80 -11.76 9.03
N THR A 78 22.85 -12.46 9.63
CA THR A 78 22.86 -13.93 9.66
C THR A 78 22.04 -14.58 8.57
N ARG A 79 21.19 -13.82 7.85
CA ARG A 79 20.22 -14.31 6.86
C ARG A 79 19.28 -15.40 7.40
N ARG A 80 19.17 -15.53 8.72
CA ARG A 80 18.25 -16.45 9.40
C ARG A 80 16.94 -15.71 9.73
N PRO A 81 15.79 -16.40 9.72
CA PRO A 81 14.55 -15.81 10.22
C PRO A 81 14.65 -15.57 11.73
N VAL A 82 14.07 -14.45 12.16
CA VAL A 82 14.08 -14.00 13.55
C VAL A 82 12.72 -14.26 14.17
N TYR A 83 12.70 -15.01 15.26
CA TYR A 83 11.52 -15.28 16.05
C TYR A 83 11.67 -14.71 17.46
N LYS A 84 10.58 -14.28 18.06
CA LYS A 84 10.51 -13.75 19.42
C LYS A 84 9.51 -14.55 20.23
N LEU A 85 9.88 -14.89 21.47
CA LEU A 85 8.97 -15.42 22.46
C LEU A 85 8.29 -14.27 23.19
N MET A 86 6.97 -14.30 23.21
CA MET A 86 6.15 -13.25 23.80
C MET A 86 5.13 -13.83 24.76
N THR A 87 4.78 -13.07 25.79
CA THR A 87 3.63 -13.41 26.63
C THR A 87 2.32 -13.13 25.88
N ASN A 88 1.24 -13.77 26.31
CA ASN A 88 -0.05 -13.59 25.64
C ASN A 88 -0.53 -12.12 25.69
N ALA A 89 -0.34 -11.45 26.83
CA ALA A 89 -0.67 -10.02 27.00
C ALA A 89 0.12 -9.14 26.01
N GLN A 90 1.45 -9.29 25.96
CA GLN A 90 2.32 -8.53 25.04
C GLN A 90 1.93 -8.75 23.58
N TYR A 91 1.60 -10.00 23.21
CA TYR A 91 1.16 -10.32 21.84
C TYR A 91 -0.13 -9.59 21.46
N HIS A 92 -1.10 -9.52 22.38
CA HIS A 92 -2.34 -8.79 22.15
C HIS A 92 -2.11 -7.27 22.04
N ASP A 93 -1.24 -6.70 22.86
CA ASP A 93 -0.93 -5.26 22.81
C ASP A 93 -0.20 -4.86 21.53
N GLU A 94 0.78 -5.66 21.09
CA GLU A 94 1.46 -5.46 19.80
C GLU A 94 0.48 -5.62 18.63
N GLU A 95 -0.45 -6.57 18.68
CA GLU A 95 -1.50 -6.74 17.66
C GLU A 95 -2.45 -5.52 17.59
N LEU A 96 -2.88 -5.00 18.74
CA LEU A 96 -3.70 -3.79 18.80
C LEU A 96 -2.97 -2.56 18.27
N SER A 97 -1.70 -2.42 18.62
CA SER A 97 -0.85 -1.33 18.14
C SER A 97 -0.66 -1.41 16.62
N ARG A 98 -0.31 -2.59 16.10
CA ARG A 98 -0.20 -2.82 14.64
C ARG A 98 -1.51 -2.54 13.90
N ARG A 99 -2.66 -2.87 14.50
CA ARG A 99 -3.98 -2.54 13.92
C ARG A 99 -4.24 -1.04 13.89
N LYS A 100 -3.87 -0.30 14.95
CA LYS A 100 -4.00 1.16 15.00
C LYS A 100 -3.08 1.83 13.98
N GLU A 101 -1.82 1.40 13.89
CA GLU A 101 -0.85 1.89 12.90
C GLU A 101 -1.34 1.64 11.46
N LYS A 102 -1.86 0.44 11.18
CA LYS A 102 -2.40 0.12 9.85
C LYS A 102 -3.61 0.99 9.49
N LYS A 103 -4.49 1.28 10.46
CA LYS A 103 -5.62 2.20 10.27
C LYS A 103 -5.14 3.63 10.05
N ALA A 104 -4.22 4.12 10.88
CA ALA A 104 -3.62 5.44 10.72
C ALA A 104 -2.90 5.59 9.37
N ALA A 105 -2.19 4.55 8.91
CA ALA A 105 -1.55 4.51 7.60
C ALA A 105 -2.57 4.47 6.44
N SER A 106 -3.70 3.78 6.60
CA SER A 106 -4.77 3.79 5.60
C SER A 106 -5.50 5.12 5.53
N ASP A 107 -5.63 5.82 6.65
CA ASP A 107 -6.29 7.13 6.74
C ASP A 107 -5.35 8.25 6.27
N SER A 108 -4.04 8.11 6.51
CA SER A 108 -3.02 9.05 6.04
C SER A 108 -2.75 8.91 4.54
N ASN A 109 -2.93 7.72 3.96
CA ASN A 109 -2.86 7.54 2.52
C ASN A 109 -4.06 8.25 1.86
N THR A 110 -3.81 9.50 1.47
CA THR A 110 -4.74 10.48 0.92
C THR A 110 -5.63 9.95 -0.20
N LEU A 111 -5.17 8.91 -0.91
CA LEU A 111 -5.79 8.35 -2.09
C LEU A 111 -5.87 6.84 -2.00
N LYS A 112 -7.09 6.29 -2.02
CA LYS A 112 -7.34 4.85 -1.93
C LYS A 112 -7.07 4.09 -3.23
N GLY A 113 -6.97 4.80 -4.36
CA GLY A 113 -6.71 4.24 -5.68
C GLY A 113 -7.53 4.91 -6.78
N GLN A 114 -7.51 4.30 -7.97
CA GLN A 114 -8.13 4.83 -9.20
C GLN A 114 -9.34 4.00 -9.64
N LYS A 115 -10.37 4.66 -10.15
CA LYS A 115 -11.57 4.06 -10.75
C LYS A 115 -11.78 4.61 -12.16
N LEU A 116 -12.05 3.73 -13.12
CA LEU A 116 -12.34 4.10 -14.50
C LEU A 116 -13.85 4.17 -14.71
N MET A 117 -14.31 5.27 -15.31
CA MET A 117 -15.69 5.50 -15.72
C MET A 117 -15.71 5.82 -17.21
N THR A 118 -16.47 5.06 -17.98
CA THR A 118 -16.62 5.28 -19.42
C THR A 118 -18.03 5.79 -19.71
N ILE A 119 -18.13 6.84 -20.51
CA ILE A 119 -19.37 7.51 -20.90
C ILE A 119 -19.38 7.60 -22.43
N SER A 120 -20.53 7.35 -23.06
CA SER A 120 -20.68 7.51 -24.52
C SER A 120 -21.18 8.91 -24.88
N SER A 121 -20.86 9.41 -26.07
CA SER A 121 -21.37 10.67 -26.62
C SER A 121 -22.89 10.71 -26.79
N LYS A 122 -23.54 9.54 -26.90
CA LYS A 122 -25.00 9.39 -27.10
C LYS A 122 -25.80 9.33 -25.79
N ILE A 123 -25.14 9.53 -24.65
CA ILE A 123 -25.77 9.51 -23.33
C ILE A 123 -26.80 10.65 -23.18
N ALA A 124 -27.92 10.36 -22.52
CA ALA A 124 -28.92 11.37 -22.19
C ALA A 124 -28.49 12.22 -20.98
N ASP A 125 -28.94 13.48 -20.92
CA ASP A 125 -28.58 14.42 -19.85
C ASP A 125 -28.85 13.87 -18.44
N HIS A 126 -29.98 13.17 -18.25
CA HIS A 126 -30.32 12.53 -16.98
C HIS A 126 -29.28 11.50 -16.53
N ASP A 127 -28.76 10.71 -17.48
CA ASP A 127 -27.79 9.66 -17.19
C ASP A 127 -26.41 10.24 -16.91
N ILE A 128 -26.06 11.38 -17.53
CA ILE A 128 -24.87 12.17 -17.17
C ILE A 128 -24.95 12.60 -15.70
N LEU A 129 -26.09 13.15 -15.27
CA LEU A 129 -26.30 13.59 -13.88
C LEU A 129 -26.21 12.42 -12.89
N THR A 130 -26.78 11.27 -13.25
CA THR A 130 -26.66 10.04 -12.45
C THR A 130 -25.21 9.56 -12.39
N GLY A 131 -24.47 9.65 -13.50
CA GLY A 131 -23.03 9.43 -13.56
C GLY A 131 -22.26 10.36 -12.63
N CYS A 132 -22.59 11.66 -12.63
CA CYS A 132 -22.00 12.65 -11.74
C CYS A 132 -22.22 12.29 -10.27
N LYS A 133 -23.43 11.89 -9.87
CA LYS A 133 -23.70 11.42 -8.49
C LYS A 133 -22.85 10.21 -8.12
N LYS A 134 -22.65 9.26 -9.03
CA LYS A 134 -21.76 8.10 -8.81
C LYS A 134 -20.30 8.54 -8.64
N MET A 135 -19.83 9.46 -9.48
CA MET A 135 -18.48 10.02 -9.41
C MET A 135 -18.25 10.80 -8.11
N GLY A 136 -19.21 11.63 -7.69
CA GLY A 136 -19.17 12.34 -6.40
C GLY A 136 -18.98 11.39 -5.22
N LYS A 137 -19.80 10.32 -5.14
CA LYS A 137 -19.66 9.28 -4.11
C LYS A 137 -18.31 8.55 -4.11
N LEU A 138 -17.64 8.47 -5.26
CA LEU A 138 -16.28 7.89 -5.35
C LEU A 138 -15.23 8.88 -4.84
N LEU A 139 -15.36 10.15 -5.20
CA LEU A 139 -14.47 11.22 -4.75
C LEU A 139 -14.56 11.42 -3.23
N GLU A 140 -15.77 11.40 -2.65
CA GLU A 140 -16.00 11.42 -1.19
C GLU A 140 -15.24 10.31 -0.46
N LYS A 141 -15.14 9.13 -1.08
CA LYS A 141 -14.41 7.98 -0.55
C LYS A 141 -12.89 8.06 -0.75
N GLN A 142 -12.39 9.18 -1.28
CA GLN A 142 -10.98 9.43 -1.61
C GLN A 142 -10.44 8.52 -2.73
N TYR A 143 -11.28 8.23 -3.73
CA TYR A 143 -10.83 7.61 -4.98
C TYR A 143 -10.60 8.65 -6.07
N GLU A 144 -9.55 8.46 -6.86
CA GLU A 144 -9.37 9.14 -8.14
C GLU A 144 -10.31 8.54 -9.18
N VAL A 145 -10.98 9.39 -9.95
CA VAL A 145 -11.87 8.96 -11.02
C VAL A 145 -11.27 9.33 -12.37
N LYS A 146 -10.91 8.34 -13.18
CA LYS A 146 -10.55 8.52 -14.59
C LYS A 146 -11.81 8.41 -15.42
N VAL A 147 -12.13 9.46 -16.16
CA VAL A 147 -13.30 9.52 -17.03
C VAL A 147 -12.83 9.43 -18.48
N VAL A 148 -13.46 8.54 -19.24
CA VAL A 148 -13.30 8.42 -20.69
C VAL A 148 -14.64 8.66 -21.34
N ILE A 149 -14.74 9.71 -22.14
CA ILE A 149 -15.90 9.99 -22.97
C ILE A 149 -15.56 9.48 -24.37
N SER A 150 -16.31 8.48 -24.84
CA SER A 150 -16.16 7.87 -26.14
C SER A 150 -17.24 8.37 -27.10
N GLY A 151 -16.85 8.88 -28.26
CA GLY A 151 -17.78 9.25 -29.33
C GLY A 151 -17.17 9.08 -30.71
N ASP A 152 -17.83 9.66 -31.71
CA ASP A 152 -17.35 9.66 -33.09
C ASP A 152 -16.59 10.97 -33.38
N GLU A 153 -15.71 10.98 -34.38
CA GLU A 153 -14.88 12.17 -34.73
C GLU A 153 -15.72 13.40 -35.11
N SER A 154 -16.94 13.20 -35.60
CA SER A 154 -17.85 14.29 -35.94
C SER A 154 -18.58 14.89 -34.73
N GLU A 155 -18.54 14.23 -33.57
CA GLU A 155 -19.37 14.57 -32.40
C GLU A 155 -18.63 15.37 -31.32
N HIS A 156 -17.53 16.04 -31.65
CA HIS A 156 -16.71 16.80 -30.70
C HIS A 156 -17.50 17.77 -29.82
N ALA A 157 -18.49 18.49 -30.38
CA ALA A 157 -19.34 19.40 -29.62
C ALA A 157 -20.16 18.70 -28.51
N LYS A 158 -20.58 17.45 -28.74
CA LYS A 158 -21.29 16.65 -27.71
C LYS A 158 -20.33 16.24 -26.59
N LEU A 159 -19.09 15.87 -26.92
CA LEU A 159 -18.06 15.52 -25.94
C LEU A 159 -17.79 16.69 -25.00
N GLU A 160 -17.63 17.90 -25.56
CA GLU A 160 -17.42 19.13 -24.77
C GLU A 160 -18.62 19.44 -23.87
N ARG A 161 -19.85 19.34 -24.39
CA ARG A 161 -21.07 19.51 -23.58
C ARG A 161 -21.06 18.58 -22.36
N ILE A 162 -20.79 17.29 -22.57
CA ILE A 162 -20.75 16.29 -21.49
C ILE A 162 -19.68 16.66 -20.46
N TYR A 163 -18.50 17.06 -20.91
CA TYR A 163 -17.42 17.50 -20.03
C TYR A 163 -17.81 18.72 -19.19
N THR A 164 -18.38 19.76 -19.80
CA THR A 164 -18.81 20.96 -19.09
C THR A 164 -19.88 20.64 -18.02
N ILE A 165 -20.80 19.71 -18.31
CA ILE A 165 -21.79 19.27 -17.31
C ILE A 165 -21.09 18.58 -16.14
N ILE A 166 -20.16 17.65 -16.41
CA ILE A 166 -19.43 16.91 -15.38
C ILE A 166 -18.58 17.86 -14.52
N GLU A 167 -17.84 18.78 -15.15
CA GLU A 167 -16.99 19.75 -14.47
C GLU A 167 -17.80 20.65 -13.54
N LYS A 168 -18.92 21.21 -14.02
CA LYS A 168 -19.82 22.06 -13.21
C LYS A 168 -20.38 21.33 -12.00
N ASN A 169 -20.79 20.07 -12.16
CA ASN A 169 -21.39 19.30 -11.07
C ASN A 169 -20.37 18.80 -10.04
N LEU A 170 -19.12 18.57 -10.44
CA LEU A 170 -18.10 17.97 -9.58
C LEU A 170 -17.06 18.96 -9.04
N LYS A 171 -17.12 20.24 -9.43
CA LYS A 171 -16.21 21.30 -8.97
C LYS A 171 -16.11 21.43 -7.44
N THR A 172 -17.20 21.13 -6.73
CA THR A 172 -17.26 21.21 -5.26
C THR A 172 -16.53 20.06 -4.57
N VAL A 173 -16.50 18.86 -5.15
CA VAL A 173 -15.98 17.63 -4.53
C VAL A 173 -14.60 17.25 -5.06
N GLY A 174 -14.27 17.67 -6.29
CA GLY A 174 -13.07 17.25 -6.98
C GLY A 174 -12.51 18.29 -7.94
N LYS A 175 -11.20 18.20 -8.15
CA LYS A 175 -10.47 18.98 -9.14
C LYS A 175 -10.23 18.14 -10.37
N VAL A 176 -10.59 18.65 -11.54
CA VAL A 176 -10.27 18.04 -12.82
C VAL A 176 -8.79 18.27 -13.15
N VAL A 177 -8.12 17.22 -13.63
CA VAL A 177 -6.70 17.17 -13.98
C VAL A 177 -6.54 16.39 -15.28
N GLN A 178 -5.52 16.71 -16.06
CA GLN A 178 -5.11 15.95 -17.26
C GLN A 178 -6.22 15.78 -18.32
N LEU A 179 -6.87 16.87 -18.73
CA LEU A 179 -7.76 16.85 -19.89
C LEU A 179 -6.96 16.56 -21.17
N ARG A 180 -7.33 15.51 -21.89
CA ARG A 180 -6.69 15.09 -23.14
C ARG A 180 -7.74 14.57 -24.12
N THR A 181 -7.71 15.09 -25.34
CA THR A 181 -8.50 14.56 -26.45
C THR A 181 -7.59 13.75 -27.36
N LYS A 182 -7.94 12.48 -27.60
CA LYS A 182 -7.20 11.58 -28.50
C LYS A 182 -8.19 10.96 -29.49
N GLY A 183 -8.22 11.52 -30.69
CA GLY A 183 -9.20 11.19 -31.73
C GLY A 183 -10.63 11.27 -31.16
N ASN A 184 -11.35 10.18 -31.32
CA ASN A 184 -12.71 9.91 -30.88
C ASN A 184 -12.97 9.98 -29.37
N ASN A 185 -11.91 9.95 -28.53
CA ASN A 185 -12.06 9.83 -27.09
C ASN A 185 -11.50 11.05 -26.36
N MET A 186 -12.27 11.57 -25.41
CA MET A 186 -11.80 12.57 -24.45
C MET A 186 -11.57 11.91 -23.09
N ARG A 187 -10.39 12.11 -22.51
CA ARG A 187 -9.97 11.49 -21.25
C ARG A 187 -9.55 12.57 -20.27
N PHE A 188 -10.00 12.45 -19.04
CA PHE A 188 -9.57 13.31 -17.96
C PHE A 188 -9.62 12.57 -16.63
N GLN A 189 -8.98 13.12 -15.62
CA GLN A 189 -8.93 12.58 -14.29
C GLN A 189 -9.51 13.58 -13.31
N ILE A 190 -10.25 13.10 -12.31
CA ILE A 190 -10.78 13.90 -11.23
C ILE A 190 -10.13 13.42 -9.94
N VAL A 191 -9.45 14.33 -9.27
CA VAL A 191 -8.79 14.10 -7.98
C VAL A 191 -9.68 14.67 -6.89
N PRO A 192 -9.98 13.92 -5.81
CA PRO A 192 -10.77 14.42 -4.71
C PRO A 192 -10.06 15.59 -4.03
N ILE A 193 -10.80 16.63 -3.71
CA ILE A 193 -10.30 17.72 -2.87
C ILE A 193 -10.54 17.27 -1.43
N LYS A 194 -9.49 17.18 -0.63
CA LYS A 194 -9.68 17.03 0.81
C LYS A 194 -10.25 18.35 1.31
N ASP A 195 -11.46 18.33 1.85
CA ASP A 195 -12.02 19.47 2.56
C ASP A 195 -11.05 19.85 3.68
N LYS A 196 -10.28 20.91 3.46
CA LYS A 196 -9.99 21.83 4.56
C LYS A 196 -11.28 22.58 4.76
N THR A 197 -12.06 22.18 5.76
CA THR A 197 -13.22 22.90 6.29
C THR A 197 -12.83 24.30 6.78
N ASP A 198 -12.34 25.21 5.91
CA ASP A 198 -11.89 26.56 6.29
C ASP A 198 -11.79 27.57 5.12
N GLN A 199 -12.48 27.40 3.99
CA GLN A 199 -12.43 28.40 2.88
C GLN A 199 -13.80 28.82 2.32
N SER A 200 -14.84 28.78 3.14
CA SER A 200 -16.16 29.37 2.82
C SER A 200 -16.60 30.35 3.91
N LYS A 201 -15.71 31.29 4.28
CA LYS A 201 -16.06 32.44 5.15
C LYS A 201 -15.50 33.79 4.68
N VAL A 202 -14.91 33.87 3.49
CA VAL A 202 -14.32 35.10 2.94
C VAL A 202 -15.04 35.48 1.65
N GLU A 203 -16.34 35.78 1.71
CA GLU A 203 -17.06 36.42 0.58
C GLU A 203 -18.42 37.00 1.00
N ALA A 204 -18.55 37.45 2.27
CA ALA A 204 -19.75 38.10 2.77
C ALA A 204 -19.42 39.32 3.66
N THR A 205 -18.60 40.25 3.15
CA THR A 205 -18.54 41.62 3.65
C THR A 205 -18.02 42.55 2.57
N SER A 206 -18.84 42.78 1.55
CA SER A 206 -18.67 43.92 0.65
C SER A 206 -20.04 44.37 0.17
N GLY A 207 -20.59 45.40 0.82
CA GLY A 207 -21.74 46.13 0.29
C GLY A 207 -22.72 46.59 1.36
N GLN A 208 -22.48 47.79 1.90
CA GLN A 208 -23.48 48.82 2.19
C GLN A 208 -22.80 49.99 2.93
N ASN A 209 -22.44 51.04 2.20
CA ASN A 209 -22.27 52.38 2.79
C ASN A 209 -23.13 53.32 1.96
N ASN A 210 -24.36 53.54 2.42
CA ASN A 210 -25.21 54.62 1.98
C ASN A 210 -25.22 55.69 3.09
N ASN A 211 -24.91 56.91 2.65
CA ASN A 211 -25.15 58.23 3.22
C ASN A 211 -26.12 58.32 4.41
N ASN A 212 -25.75 59.11 5.44
CA ASN A 212 -26.42 60.39 5.74
C ASN A 212 -25.92 61.06 7.04
N ASP A 213 -25.47 62.31 6.86
CA ASP A 213 -25.90 63.52 7.58
C ASP A 213 -25.59 63.81 9.07
N ASN A 214 -24.97 65.00 9.22
CA ASN A 214 -25.30 66.11 10.15
C ASN A 214 -24.62 66.25 11.53
N ASN A 215 -23.76 67.28 11.57
CA ASN A 215 -23.66 68.38 12.55
C ASN A 215 -23.50 68.07 14.05
N LYS A 216 -22.34 68.49 14.60
CA LYS A 216 -22.21 69.50 15.69
C LYS A 216 -20.72 69.72 16.04
N GLY A 217 -20.23 70.97 15.94
CA GLY A 217 -18.99 71.41 16.62
C GLY A 217 -19.25 71.69 18.11
N PRO A 218 -18.48 72.55 18.82
CA PRO A 218 -17.13 73.05 18.59
C PRO A 218 -16.16 72.69 19.76
N LEU A 219 -14.85 72.90 19.58
CA LEU A 219 -13.87 73.35 20.59
C LEU A 219 -12.53 73.68 19.90
#